data_AF-A0A2D9L8Z0-F1
#
_entry.id   AF-A0A2D9L8Z0-F1
#
_cell.length_a   1.000
_cell.length_b   1.000
_cell.length_c   1.000
_cell.angle_alpha   90.00
_cell.angle_beta   90.00
_cell.angle_gamma   90.00
#
_symmetry.space_group_name_H-M   'P 1'
#
loop_
_entity.id
_entity.type
_entity.pdbx_description
1 polymer ?
#
loop_
_entity_poly.entity_id
_entity_poly.type
_entity_poly.pdbx_seq_one_letter_code
_entity_poly.pdbx_strand_id
1 'polypeptide(L)'
;MSDTITENDVDIIQAIISAFYGQANARLFTSSSITDETIIRVVELLAEMEDCSTWIDAVPNPQDLLWPANKLRKWALRVIRKSGEPFLLGNVRINMMCKRFRAVQFKPPILDSLN
;
A
#
# COMPACT_ATOMS: atom_id res chain seq x y z
N MET A 1 6.40 -3.39 20.37
CA MET A 1 5.55 -3.07 19.20
C MET A 1 5.39 -4.36 18.44
N SER A 2 4.19 -4.94 18.44
CA SER A 2 3.98 -6.28 17.86
C SER A 2 4.18 -6.25 16.35
N ASP A 3 4.76 -7.31 15.83
CA ASP A 3 4.98 -7.55 14.40
C ASP A 3 3.67 -8.02 13.72
N THR A 4 2.53 -7.63 14.28
CA THR A 4 1.20 -8.09 13.90
C THR A 4 0.48 -6.93 13.22
N ILE A 5 -0.15 -7.22 12.08
CA ILE A 5 -1.01 -6.27 11.41
C ILE A 5 -2.18 -5.90 12.35
N THR A 6 -2.42 -4.61 12.52
CA THR A 6 -3.54 -4.10 13.34
C THR A 6 -4.76 -3.88 12.46
N GLU A 7 -5.96 -3.79 13.05
CA GLU A 7 -7.18 -3.45 12.29
C GLU A 7 -7.04 -2.11 11.57
N ASN A 8 -6.43 -1.12 12.20
CA ASN A 8 -6.14 0.17 11.58
C ASN A 8 -5.22 0.04 10.34
N ASP A 9 -4.27 -0.91 10.34
CA ASP A 9 -3.44 -1.16 9.16
C ASP A 9 -4.26 -1.77 8.02
N VAL A 10 -5.22 -2.65 8.34
CA VAL A 10 -6.15 -3.23 7.37
C VAL A 10 -7.01 -2.13 6.75
N ASP A 11 -7.57 -1.23 7.56
CA ASP A 11 -8.41 -0.12 7.09
C ASP A 11 -7.64 0.79 6.13
N ILE A 12 -6.38 1.11 6.48
CA ILE A 12 -5.51 1.91 5.63
C ILE A 12 -5.24 1.20 4.30
N ILE A 13 -4.89 -0.09 4.32
CA ILE A 13 -4.65 -0.87 3.11
C ILE A 13 -5.91 -0.92 2.26
N GLN A 14 -7.08 -1.14 2.85
CA GLN A 14 -8.36 -1.11 2.13
C GLN A 14 -8.64 0.25 1.49
N ALA A 15 -8.33 1.35 2.18
CA ALA A 15 -8.51 2.70 1.64
C ALA A 15 -7.60 2.96 0.43
N ILE A 16 -6.32 2.56 0.53
CA ILE A 16 -5.36 2.61 -0.58
C ILE A 16 -5.89 1.78 -1.76
N ILE A 17 -6.19 0.51 -1.55
CA ILE A 17 -6.68 -0.39 -2.61
C ILE A 17 -8.00 0.10 -3.19
N SER A 18 -8.91 0.66 -2.40
CA SER A 18 -10.15 1.24 -2.89
C SER A 18 -9.87 2.44 -3.81
N ALA A 19 -8.94 3.31 -3.43
CA ALA A 19 -8.59 4.48 -4.22
C ALA A 19 -8.04 4.09 -5.60
N PHE A 20 -7.31 2.97 -5.69
CA PHE A 20 -6.69 2.50 -6.94
C PHE A 20 -7.56 1.53 -7.74
N TYR A 21 -8.09 0.51 -7.08
CA TYR A 21 -8.74 -0.66 -7.71
C TYR A 21 -10.24 -0.73 -7.42
N GLY A 22 -10.76 0.17 -6.59
CA GLY A 22 -12.18 0.23 -6.23
C GLY A 22 -12.54 -0.70 -5.06
N GLN A 23 -13.69 -0.38 -4.45
CA GLN A 23 -14.18 -1.02 -3.23
C GLN A 23 -14.34 -2.54 -3.32
N ALA A 24 -14.71 -3.07 -4.50
CA ALA A 24 -14.87 -4.51 -4.69
C ALA A 24 -13.56 -5.28 -4.45
N ASN A 25 -12.42 -4.72 -4.88
CA ASN A 25 -11.11 -5.34 -4.65
C ASN A 25 -10.63 -5.09 -3.21
N ALA A 26 -10.91 -3.91 -2.64
CA ALA A 26 -10.50 -3.58 -1.28
C ALA A 26 -11.04 -4.56 -0.23
N ARG A 27 -12.27 -5.05 -0.40
CA ARG A 27 -12.90 -6.02 0.51
C ARG A 27 -12.17 -7.37 0.63
N LEU A 28 -11.28 -7.69 -0.31
CA LEU A 28 -10.46 -8.90 -0.28
C LEU A 28 -9.31 -8.81 0.73
N PHE A 29 -8.97 -7.60 1.18
CA PHE A 29 -7.86 -7.33 2.09
C PHE A 29 -8.38 -7.35 3.52
N THR A 30 -8.15 -8.46 4.21
CA THR A 30 -8.58 -8.73 5.58
C THR A 30 -7.35 -9.03 6.44
N SER A 31 -7.48 -8.99 7.75
CA SER A 31 -6.39 -9.35 8.67
C SER A 31 -5.84 -10.76 8.42
N SER A 32 -6.66 -11.69 7.91
CA SER A 32 -6.27 -13.06 7.59
C SER A 32 -5.70 -13.25 6.17
N SER A 33 -6.05 -12.38 5.21
CA SER A 33 -5.61 -12.52 3.82
C SER A 33 -4.35 -11.71 3.51
N ILE A 34 -4.07 -10.64 4.27
CA ILE A 34 -2.90 -9.80 4.04
C ILE A 34 -1.63 -10.52 4.50
N THR A 35 -0.70 -10.73 3.57
CA THR A 35 0.60 -11.31 3.83
C THR A 35 1.68 -10.23 3.93
N ASP A 36 2.89 -10.63 4.36
CA ASP A 36 4.05 -9.74 4.34
C ASP A 36 4.40 -9.29 2.92
N GLU A 37 4.20 -10.16 1.92
CA GLU A 37 4.35 -9.80 0.51
C GLU A 37 3.31 -8.76 0.09
N THR A 38 2.05 -8.92 0.48
CA THR A 38 1.01 -7.92 0.20
C THR A 38 1.40 -6.53 0.71
N ILE A 39 1.92 -6.45 1.94
CA ILE A 39 2.37 -5.19 2.55
C ILE A 39 3.49 -4.56 1.71
N ILE A 40 4.45 -5.36 1.25
CA ILE A 40 5.56 -4.88 0.40
C ILE A 40 5.03 -4.38 -0.94
N ARG A 41 4.17 -5.14 -1.62
CA ARG A 41 3.59 -4.75 -2.92
C ARG A 41 2.77 -3.47 -2.85
N VAL A 42 2.04 -3.26 -1.76
CA VAL A 42 1.30 -2.01 -1.53
C VAL A 42 2.26 -0.83 -1.36
N VAL A 43 3.41 -1.03 -0.72
CA VAL A 43 4.43 0.02 -0.61
C VAL A 43 5.12 0.29 -1.94
N GLU A 44 5.42 -0.74 -2.75
CA GLU A 44 5.93 -0.58 -4.12
C GLU A 44 4.96 0.26 -4.97
N LEU A 45 3.65 -0.03 -4.87
CA LEU A 45 2.61 0.79 -5.51
C LEU A 45 2.68 2.25 -5.05
N LEU A 46 2.86 2.52 -3.75
CA LEU A 46 2.94 3.89 -3.24
C LEU A 46 4.20 4.63 -3.72
N ALA A 47 5.35 3.95 -3.77
CA ALA A 47 6.61 4.53 -4.24
C ALA A 47 6.57 4.89 -5.73
N GLU A 48 6.02 4.00 -6.57
CA GLU A 48 5.90 4.22 -8.01
C GLU A 48 4.83 5.26 -8.40
N MET A 49 4.08 5.73 -7.42
CA MET A 49 3.08 6.79 -7.54
C MET A 49 3.61 8.17 -7.13
N GLU A 50 4.89 8.27 -6.77
CA GLU A 50 5.63 9.52 -6.51
C GLU A 50 5.48 10.50 -7.70
N ASP A 51 5.58 10.01 -8.94
CA ASP A 51 5.43 10.81 -10.16
C ASP A 51 3.98 11.26 -10.47
N CYS A 52 3.00 10.77 -9.72
CA CYS A 52 1.59 10.87 -10.05
C CYS A 52 0.71 11.48 -8.97
N SER A 53 1.29 11.76 -7.80
CA SER A 53 0.58 12.17 -6.61
C SER A 53 1.44 13.14 -5.78
N THR A 54 0.83 14.16 -5.19
CA THR A 54 1.52 15.22 -4.43
C THR A 54 2.01 14.78 -3.04
N TRP A 55 2.18 13.47 -2.79
CA TRP A 55 2.36 12.89 -1.44
C TRP A 55 3.81 12.52 -1.11
N ILE A 56 4.75 13.10 -1.85
CA ILE A 56 6.17 12.72 -1.96
C ILE A 56 6.93 12.76 -0.62
N ASP A 57 6.50 13.53 0.38
CA ASP A 57 7.29 13.68 1.61
C ASP A 57 7.24 12.45 2.55
N ALA A 58 6.43 11.43 2.27
CA ALA A 58 6.19 10.32 3.18
C ALA A 58 6.81 8.97 2.77
N VAL A 59 7.30 8.82 1.53
CA VAL A 59 7.88 7.56 1.04
C VAL A 59 9.41 7.61 1.08
N PRO A 60 10.07 6.93 2.04
CA PRO A 60 11.52 6.84 2.08
C PRO A 60 12.08 5.98 0.94
N ASN A 61 13.27 6.36 0.48
CA ASN A 61 14.01 5.88 -0.69
C ASN A 61 14.15 4.32 -0.75
N PRO A 62 14.08 3.67 -1.93
CA PRO A 62 14.08 2.20 -2.07
C PRO A 62 15.36 1.46 -1.67
N GLN A 63 16.41 2.16 -1.23
CA GLN A 63 17.65 1.52 -0.71
C GLN A 63 17.41 0.68 0.56
N ASP A 64 16.22 0.76 1.15
CA ASP A 64 15.79 -0.06 2.30
C ASP A 64 15.41 -1.52 1.93
N LEU A 65 15.34 -1.89 0.65
CA LEU A 65 15.05 -3.26 0.16
C LEU A 65 16.14 -4.30 0.49
N LEU A 66 17.33 -3.88 0.94
CA LEU A 66 18.40 -4.77 1.41
C LEU A 66 18.24 -5.21 2.87
N TRP A 67 17.14 -4.83 3.53
CA TRP A 67 16.93 -5.16 4.94
C TRP A 67 16.47 -6.60 5.14
N PRO A 68 16.87 -7.25 6.27
CA PRO A 68 16.31 -8.54 6.66
C PRO A 68 14.77 -8.47 6.69
N ALA A 69 14.08 -9.54 6.29
CA ALA A 69 12.62 -9.56 6.10
C ALA A 69 11.79 -8.93 7.25
N ASN A 70 12.16 -9.20 8.50
CA ASN A 70 11.49 -8.61 9.68
C ASN A 70 11.63 -7.09 9.78
N LYS A 71 12.76 -6.53 9.33
CA LYS A 71 12.99 -5.08 9.29
C LYS A 71 12.27 -4.45 8.09
N LEU A 72 12.23 -5.16 6.95
CA LEU A 72 11.51 -4.72 5.76
C LEU A 72 10.00 -4.62 6.02
N ARG A 73 9.40 -5.61 6.69
CA ARG A 73 7.98 -5.56 7.09
C ARG A 73 7.68 -4.38 8.02
N LYS A 74 8.51 -4.16 9.05
CA LYS A 74 8.36 -3.03 9.99
C LYS A 74 8.45 -1.68 9.28
N TRP A 75 9.36 -1.58 8.33
CA TRP A 75 9.51 -0.41 7.49
C TRP A 75 8.28 -0.21 6.62
N ALA A 76 7.82 -1.25 5.93
CA ALA A 76 6.70 -1.17 5.01
C ALA A 76 5.40 -0.75 5.72
N LEU A 77 5.12 -1.32 6.90
CA LEU A 77 4.02 -0.88 7.75
C LEU A 77 4.14 0.58 8.19
N ARG A 78 5.36 1.08 8.44
CA ARG A 78 5.57 2.50 8.78
C ARG A 78 5.22 3.40 7.60
N VAL A 79 5.61 3.02 6.38
CA VAL A 79 5.26 3.77 5.16
C VAL A 79 3.75 3.78 4.95
N ILE A 80 3.09 2.62 5.02
CA ILE A 80 1.63 2.51 4.91
C ILE A 80 0.93 3.41 5.92
N ARG A 81 1.34 3.38 7.19
CA ARG A 81 0.72 4.20 8.24
C ARG A 81 0.86 5.69 7.99
N LYS A 82 2.04 6.16 7.56
CA LYS A 82 2.29 7.59 7.31
C LYS A 82 1.62 8.08 6.03
N SER A 83 1.75 7.32 4.95
CA SER A 83 1.25 7.71 3.63
C SER A 83 -0.24 7.40 3.44
N GLY A 84 -0.81 6.54 4.29
CA GLY A 84 -2.17 6.03 4.16
C GLY A 84 -3.26 6.83 4.84
N GLU A 85 -2.93 7.62 5.88
CA GLU A 85 -3.89 8.48 6.59
C GLU A 85 -4.71 9.40 5.63
N PRO A 86 -4.12 10.00 4.59
CA PRO A 86 -4.89 10.81 3.65
C PRO A 86 -5.87 10.03 2.77
N PHE A 87 -5.59 8.74 2.52
CA PHE A 87 -6.49 7.84 1.78
C PHE A 87 -7.74 7.54 2.60
N LEU A 88 -7.61 7.39 3.93
CA LEU A 88 -8.75 7.23 4.84
C LEU A 88 -9.65 8.48 4.84
N LEU A 89 -9.04 9.66 4.81
CA LEU A 89 -9.76 10.93 4.82
C LEU A 89 -10.35 11.31 3.45
N GLY A 90 -10.08 10.52 2.39
CA GLY A 90 -10.55 10.81 1.04
C GLY A 90 -9.89 12.04 0.39
N ASN A 91 -8.78 12.52 0.95
CA ASN A 91 -8.12 13.75 0.53
C ASN A 91 -7.11 13.55 -0.61
N VAL A 92 -7.00 12.33 -1.14
CA VAL A 92 -6.04 11.98 -2.20
C VAL A 92 -6.61 12.26 -3.58
N ARG A 93 -5.98 13.19 -4.29
CA ARG A 93 -6.19 13.38 -5.74
C ARG A 93 -5.15 12.59 -6.52
N ILE A 94 -5.60 11.49 -7.12
CA ILE A 94 -4.75 10.63 -7.97
C ILE A 94 -5.05 10.98 -9.42
N ASN A 95 -4.02 11.22 -10.22
CA ASN A 95 -4.20 11.40 -11.66
C ASN A 95 -4.86 10.14 -12.28
N MET A 96 -5.96 10.33 -13.02
CA MET A 96 -6.78 9.24 -13.58
C MET A 96 -6.01 8.34 -14.56
N MET A 97 -5.11 8.92 -15.37
CA MET A 97 -4.28 8.15 -16.31
C MET A 97 -3.25 7.32 -15.57
N CYS A 98 -2.64 7.89 -14.54
CA CYS A 98 -1.69 7.14 -13.72
C CYS A 98 -2.36 6.03 -12.92
N LYS A 99 -3.54 6.30 -12.33
CA LYS A 99 -4.37 5.28 -11.67
C LYS A 99 -4.61 4.08 -12.59
N ARG A 100 -4.98 4.32 -13.86
CA ARG A 100 -5.21 3.25 -14.84
C ARG A 100 -3.93 2.49 -15.19
N PHE A 101 -2.86 3.20 -15.51
CA PHE A 101 -1.59 2.59 -15.91
C PHE A 101 -1.00 1.72 -14.79
N ARG A 102 -0.93 2.27 -13.57
CA ARG A 102 -0.38 1.58 -12.40
C ARG A 102 -1.31 0.48 -11.89
N ALA A 103 -2.62 0.60 -12.06
CA ALA A 103 -3.54 -0.51 -11.81
C ALA A 103 -3.30 -1.70 -12.72
N VAL A 104 -2.97 -1.50 -14.00
CA VAL A 104 -2.63 -2.62 -14.88
C VAL A 104 -1.33 -3.30 -14.44
N GLN A 105 -0.34 -2.52 -14.00
CA GLN A 105 0.98 -3.03 -13.61
C GLN A 105 0.96 -3.77 -12.25
N PHE A 106 0.31 -3.21 -11.24
CA PHE A 106 0.46 -3.67 -9.85
C PHE A 106 -0.74 -4.46 -9.32
N LYS A 107 -1.93 -4.36 -9.94
CA LYS A 107 -3.12 -5.06 -9.42
C LYS A 107 -2.96 -6.58 -9.42
N PRO A 108 -2.49 -7.24 -10.51
CA PRO A 108 -2.33 -8.69 -10.48
C PRO A 108 -1.39 -9.19 -9.36
N PRO A 109 -0.13 -8.72 -9.25
CA PRO A 109 0.78 -9.23 -8.22
C PRO A 109 0.33 -8.89 -6.79
N ILE A 110 -0.39 -7.78 -6.57
CA ILE A 110 -0.97 -7.48 -5.26
C ILE A 110 -2.07 -8.47 -4.91
N LEU A 111 -2.99 -8.77 -5.83
CA LEU A 111 -4.07 -9.70 -5.55
C LEU A 111 -3.57 -11.14 -5.40
N ASP A 112 -2.58 -11.54 -6.19
CA ASP A 112 -1.96 -12.88 -6.12
C ASP A 112 -1.15 -13.09 -4.83
N SER A 113 -0.78 -12.01 -4.13
CA SER A 113 -0.06 -12.07 -2.85
C SER A 113 -0.94 -12.34 -1.63
N LEU A 114 -2.26 -12.36 -1.80
CA LEU A 114 -3.21 -12.67 -0.73
C LEU A 114 -3.20 -14.18 -0.43
N ASN A 115 -3.43 -14.54 0.84
CA ASN A 115 -3.63 -15.94 1.26
C ASN A 115 -5.01 -16.50 0.90
#